data_AF-M7TUE0-F1
#
_entry.id   AF-M7TUE0-F1
#
_cell.length_a   1.000
_cell.length_b   1.000
_cell.length_c   1.000
_cell.angle_alpha   90.00
_cell.angle_beta   90.00
_cell.angle_gamma   90.00
#
_symmetry.space_group_name_H-M   'P 1'
#
loop_
_entity.id
_entity.type
_entity.pdbx_description
1 polymer ?
#
loop_
_entity_poly.entity_id
_entity_poly.type
_entity_poly.pdbx_seq_one_letter_code
_entity_poly.pdbx_strand_id
1 'polypeptide(L)'
;MSVKVFIQALLAVSNLIAGAKAQCTPTPTPTPCPPPLTGGNVVPNGDFECDLTSWTVQKPDTSAVYAITSPGHVGSKTFEVDLVAPPATPEYSVNARIVSPVLSVVPNTPYKLQFWANFNDIHCGFIGVMVNNSPIMTLDATDHGSASIGTWTDNSINYTPTTDQITIKFEYLLGPALCHVKTDTITFTPL
;
A
#
# COMPACT_ATOMS: atom_id res chain seq x y z
N MET A 1 17.80 30.18 63.98
CA MET A 1 17.01 29.00 64.38
C MET A 1 17.56 27.82 63.61
N SER A 2 18.06 26.82 64.32
CA SER A 2 19.06 25.85 63.85
C SER A 2 18.55 24.78 62.88
N VAL A 3 19.43 24.41 61.95
CA VAL A 3 19.38 23.17 61.16
C VAL A 3 19.57 21.97 62.09
N LYS A 4 18.72 20.95 61.97
CA LYS A 4 18.97 19.61 62.52
C LYS A 4 18.64 18.56 61.46
N VAL A 5 19.71 17.99 60.91
CA VAL A 5 19.76 16.68 60.27
C VAL A 5 19.67 15.63 61.38
N PHE A 6 18.83 14.61 61.22
CA PHE A 6 18.98 13.34 61.93
C PHE A 6 18.75 12.18 60.97
N ILE A 7 19.84 11.42 60.80
CA ILE A 7 19.92 10.11 60.17
C ILE A 7 19.37 9.08 61.16
N GLN A 8 18.54 8.16 60.71
CA GLN A 8 18.35 6.89 61.40
C GLN A 8 18.23 5.76 60.37
N ALA A 9 19.30 4.97 60.29
CA ALA A 9 19.30 3.63 59.73
C ALA A 9 19.15 2.64 60.90
N LEU A 10 18.43 1.51 60.74
CA LEU A 10 18.98 0.14 60.72
C LEU A 10 17.88 -0.96 60.81
N LEU A 11 17.83 -1.78 59.75
CA LEU A 11 17.50 -3.22 59.60
C LEU A 11 16.48 -3.98 60.49
N ALA A 12 15.59 -4.75 59.81
CA ALA A 12 15.45 -6.23 59.85
C ALA A 12 14.12 -6.69 59.22
N VAL A 13 13.89 -7.83 58.56
CA VAL A 13 14.65 -8.87 57.83
C VAL A 13 13.58 -9.62 56.99
N SER A 14 13.92 -9.92 55.73
CA SER A 14 13.50 -11.01 54.82
C SER A 14 12.15 -11.75 54.97
N ASN A 15 11.39 -11.82 53.87
CA ASN A 15 11.15 -13.06 53.09
C ASN A 15 9.95 -12.91 52.11
N LEU A 16 10.22 -12.86 50.81
CA LEU A 16 9.63 -13.78 49.81
C LEU A 16 10.32 -13.55 48.45
N ILE A 17 11.29 -14.40 48.13
CA ILE A 17 11.76 -14.57 46.76
C ILE A 17 10.81 -15.59 46.12
N ALA A 18 9.85 -15.11 45.33
CA ALA A 18 9.26 -15.91 44.27
C ALA A 18 9.81 -15.33 42.96
N GLY A 19 10.77 -16.05 42.36
CA GLY A 19 11.37 -15.65 41.10
C GLY A 19 10.33 -15.58 39.99
N ALA A 20 9.85 -14.38 39.68
CA ALA A 20 9.18 -14.11 38.43
C ALA A 20 10.26 -14.19 37.34
N LYS A 21 10.47 -15.37 36.77
CA LYS A 21 11.13 -15.48 35.46
C LYS A 21 10.33 -14.59 34.53
N ALA A 22 10.97 -13.55 33.99
CA ALA A 22 10.42 -12.76 32.90
C ALA A 22 10.06 -13.76 31.79
N GLN A 23 8.77 -14.05 31.65
CA GLN A 23 8.28 -14.91 30.59
C GLN A 23 8.42 -14.07 29.32
N CYS A 24 9.48 -14.32 28.55
CA CYS A 24 9.63 -13.81 27.20
C CYS A 24 8.37 -14.23 26.45
N THR A 25 7.50 -13.27 26.17
CA THR A 25 6.35 -13.52 25.30
C THR A 25 6.94 -13.80 23.92
N PRO A 26 6.66 -14.96 23.29
CA PRO A 26 7.12 -15.18 21.94
C PRO A 26 6.57 -14.05 21.08
N THR A 27 7.46 -13.35 20.37
CA THR A 27 7.05 -12.42 19.32
C THR A 27 6.10 -13.17 18.40
N PRO A 28 4.88 -12.68 18.16
CA PRO A 28 3.97 -13.36 17.25
C PRO A 28 4.69 -13.52 15.92
N THR A 29 4.79 -14.77 15.44
CA THR A 29 5.26 -15.04 14.09
C THR A 29 4.33 -14.28 13.13
N PRO A 30 4.86 -13.45 12.21
CA PRO A 30 4.01 -12.76 11.25
C PRO A 30 3.20 -13.82 10.50
N THR A 31 1.87 -13.65 10.48
CA THR A 31 1.00 -14.51 9.68
C THR A 31 1.42 -14.36 8.23
N PRO A 32 1.76 -15.46 7.52
CA PRO A 32 2.09 -15.38 6.10
C PRO A 32 0.92 -14.78 5.35
N CYS A 33 1.21 -13.84 4.44
CA CYS A 33 0.16 -13.32 3.57
C CYS A 33 -0.42 -14.46 2.72
N PRO A 34 -1.74 -14.56 2.54
CA PRO A 34 -2.31 -15.56 1.66
C PRO A 34 -1.68 -15.47 0.25
N PRO A 35 -1.50 -16.62 -0.42
CA PRO A 35 -1.04 -16.65 -1.80
C PRO A 35 -2.01 -15.86 -2.71
N PRO A 36 -1.58 -15.50 -3.93
CA PRO A 36 -2.45 -14.88 -4.92
C PRO A 36 -3.82 -15.58 -5.00
N LEU A 37 -4.88 -14.78 -5.13
CA LEU A 37 -6.26 -15.26 -5.22
C LEU A 37 -6.41 -16.37 -6.28
N THR A 38 -7.34 -17.30 -6.03
CA THR A 38 -7.59 -18.47 -6.89
C THR A 38 -7.89 -18.07 -8.34
N GLY A 39 -7.59 -18.95 -9.30
CA GLY A 39 -7.88 -18.73 -10.72
C GLY A 39 -6.69 -18.32 -11.59
N GLY A 40 -5.45 -18.50 -11.12
CA GLY A 40 -4.25 -18.20 -11.90
C GLY A 40 -3.77 -16.76 -11.81
N ASN A 41 -4.30 -15.97 -10.88
CA ASN A 41 -3.74 -14.67 -10.55
C ASN A 41 -2.28 -14.84 -10.11
N VAL A 42 -1.36 -14.05 -10.69
CA VAL A 42 0.06 -14.07 -10.33
C VAL A 42 0.46 -12.93 -9.40
N VAL A 43 -0.44 -11.97 -9.12
CA VAL A 43 -0.16 -10.84 -8.22
C VAL A 43 -0.41 -11.24 -6.76
N PRO A 44 0.63 -11.30 -5.91
CA PRO A 44 0.45 -11.56 -4.48
C PRO A 44 0.00 -10.28 -3.76
N ASN A 45 -0.85 -10.43 -2.74
CA ASN A 45 -1.27 -9.33 -1.87
C ASN A 45 -1.75 -8.08 -2.66
N GLY A 46 -2.47 -8.29 -3.76
CA GLY A 46 -3.00 -7.19 -4.57
C GLY A 46 -4.22 -6.51 -3.97
N ASP A 47 -4.81 -7.12 -2.95
CA ASP A 47 -5.90 -6.63 -2.09
C ASP A 47 -5.39 -5.91 -0.83
N PHE A 48 -4.07 -5.86 -0.63
CA PHE A 48 -3.40 -5.16 0.48
C PHE A 48 -3.82 -5.58 1.89
N GLU A 49 -4.48 -6.74 2.07
CA GLU A 49 -4.88 -7.24 3.39
C GLU A 49 -3.67 -7.54 4.30
N CYS A 50 -2.49 -7.71 3.69
CA CYS A 50 -1.20 -7.84 4.36
C CYS A 50 -0.33 -6.58 4.26
N ASP A 51 -0.97 -5.41 4.23
CA ASP A 51 -0.33 -4.11 4.08
C ASP A 51 0.52 -4.09 2.78
N LEU A 52 1.74 -3.55 2.84
CA LEU A 52 2.64 -3.44 1.69
C LEU A 52 3.51 -4.69 1.47
N THR A 53 3.15 -5.84 2.06
CA THR A 53 3.97 -7.06 1.94
C THR A 53 4.27 -7.37 0.46
N SER A 54 5.57 -7.45 0.13
CA SER A 54 6.13 -7.66 -1.22
C SER A 54 6.00 -6.50 -2.22
N TRP A 55 5.23 -5.45 -1.90
CA TRP A 55 5.12 -4.25 -2.71
C TRP A 55 6.17 -3.23 -2.29
N THR A 56 6.72 -2.51 -3.27
CA THR A 56 7.66 -1.41 -3.03
C THR A 56 6.99 -0.09 -3.32
N VAL A 57 6.97 0.81 -2.33
CA VAL A 57 6.49 2.19 -2.53
C VAL A 57 7.68 3.10 -2.80
N GLN A 58 7.54 3.98 -3.77
CA GLN A 58 8.47 5.07 -4.03
C GLN A 58 7.72 6.39 -3.93
N LYS A 59 8.37 7.40 -3.37
CA LYS A 59 7.78 8.72 -3.17
C LYS A 59 8.68 9.77 -3.85
N PRO A 60 8.56 9.98 -5.17
CA PRO A 60 9.36 10.98 -5.87
C PRO A 60 9.04 12.41 -5.45
N ASP A 61 7.80 12.69 -4.99
CA ASP A 61 7.41 13.99 -4.44
C ASP A 61 7.31 13.94 -2.91
N THR A 62 8.06 14.80 -2.23
CA THR A 62 8.03 14.89 -0.77
C THR A 62 6.67 15.31 -0.19
N SER A 63 5.82 15.97 -0.98
CA SER A 63 4.46 16.36 -0.60
C SER A 63 3.44 15.22 -0.62
N ALA A 64 3.77 14.09 -1.25
CA ALA A 64 2.87 12.94 -1.29
C ALA A 64 2.83 12.22 0.06
N VAL A 65 1.70 11.68 0.46
CA VAL A 65 1.61 10.73 1.57
C VAL A 65 0.97 9.47 1.02
N TYR A 66 1.36 8.32 1.56
CA TYR A 66 0.70 7.06 1.24
C TYR A 66 0.34 6.35 2.54
N ALA A 67 -0.71 5.57 2.50
CA ALA A 67 -1.15 4.77 3.62
C ALA A 67 -1.87 3.50 3.15
N ILE A 68 -1.94 2.51 4.04
CA ILE A 68 -2.93 1.44 3.94
C ILE A 68 -4.12 1.85 4.79
N THR A 69 -5.28 2.02 4.17
CA THR A 69 -6.47 2.60 4.82
C THR A 69 -7.68 1.69 4.70
N SER A 70 -8.74 2.03 5.43
CA SER A 70 -10.04 1.35 5.39
C SER A 70 -11.16 2.35 5.07
N PRO A 71 -12.27 1.91 4.46
CA PRO A 71 -12.52 0.56 3.94
C PRO A 71 -11.77 0.29 2.62
N GLY A 72 -11.46 -0.98 2.36
CA GLY A 72 -11.07 -1.48 1.04
C GLY A 72 -12.25 -1.58 0.08
N HIS A 73 -11.98 -1.85 -1.20
CA HIS A 73 -12.99 -2.29 -2.15
C HIS A 73 -13.47 -3.70 -1.80
N VAL A 74 -12.51 -4.61 -1.55
CA VAL A 74 -12.77 -5.93 -0.95
C VAL A 74 -12.07 -5.97 0.40
N GLY A 75 -12.73 -6.53 1.41
CA GLY A 75 -12.12 -6.66 2.72
C GLY A 75 -12.03 -5.33 3.47
N SER A 76 -10.89 -5.10 4.12
CA SER A 76 -10.70 -4.02 5.09
C SER A 76 -9.63 -3.02 4.70
N LYS A 77 -8.73 -3.35 3.78
CA LYS A 77 -7.55 -2.54 3.45
C LYS A 77 -7.52 -2.11 1.98
N THR A 78 -6.86 -1.00 1.72
CA THR A 78 -6.55 -0.50 0.38
C THR A 78 -5.31 0.38 0.41
N PHE A 79 -4.60 0.49 -0.70
CA PHE A 79 -3.52 1.46 -0.85
C PHE A 79 -4.08 2.83 -1.27
N GLU A 80 -3.76 3.86 -0.49
CA GLU A 80 -4.20 5.24 -0.69
C GLU A 80 -2.99 6.16 -0.84
N VAL A 81 -3.09 7.12 -1.78
CA VAL A 81 -2.13 8.20 -1.98
C VAL A 81 -2.84 9.53 -1.88
N ASP A 82 -2.24 10.40 -1.07
CA ASP A 82 -2.71 11.74 -0.77
C ASP A 82 -1.65 12.80 -1.04
N LEU A 83 -2.07 14.07 -1.06
CA LEU A 83 -1.17 15.22 -0.96
C LEU A 83 -1.40 15.97 0.36
N VAL A 84 -0.34 16.21 1.12
CA VAL A 84 -0.40 17.09 2.31
C VAL A 84 -0.17 18.57 1.98
N ALA A 85 0.31 18.86 0.77
CA ALA A 85 0.51 20.18 0.21
C ALA A 85 0.53 20.06 -1.32
N PRO A 86 0.38 21.17 -2.07
CA PRO A 86 0.60 21.14 -3.51
C PRO A 86 1.95 20.49 -3.86
N PRO A 87 2.08 19.84 -5.04
CA PRO A 87 3.31 19.15 -5.42
C PRO A 87 4.54 20.04 -5.30
N ALA A 88 5.56 19.59 -4.56
CA ALA A 88 6.74 20.41 -4.27
C ALA A 88 7.79 20.28 -5.37
N THR A 89 8.19 19.05 -5.70
CA THR A 89 9.21 18.74 -6.70
C THR A 89 8.95 17.36 -7.33
N PRO A 90 7.79 17.14 -7.98
CA PRO A 90 7.50 15.82 -8.52
C PRO A 90 8.43 15.48 -9.70
N GLU A 91 9.10 14.34 -9.64
CA GLU A 91 9.88 13.80 -10.77
C GLU A 91 8.90 13.43 -11.90
N TYR A 92 8.96 14.12 -13.04
CA TYR A 92 8.02 13.94 -14.16
C TYR A 92 6.54 14.07 -13.74
N SER A 93 6.24 14.94 -12.77
CA SER A 93 4.89 15.10 -12.21
C SER A 93 4.35 13.86 -11.46
N VAL A 94 5.21 12.88 -11.13
CA VAL A 94 4.85 11.73 -10.31
C VAL A 94 4.99 12.04 -8.82
N ASN A 95 3.90 11.88 -8.08
CA ASN A 95 3.88 12.12 -6.63
C ASN A 95 4.30 10.88 -5.84
N ALA A 96 3.71 9.73 -6.16
CA ALA A 96 4.02 8.44 -5.55
C ALA A 96 3.95 7.31 -6.59
N ARG A 97 4.57 6.18 -6.27
CA ARG A 97 4.53 4.94 -7.06
C ARG A 97 4.36 3.75 -6.12
N ILE A 98 3.58 2.76 -6.54
CA ILE A 98 3.60 1.42 -5.92
C ILE A 98 3.95 0.39 -6.99
N VAL A 99 4.94 -0.45 -6.69
CA VAL A 99 5.55 -1.40 -7.62
C VAL A 99 5.38 -2.81 -7.07
N SER A 100 4.85 -3.71 -7.90
CA SER A 100 4.69 -5.12 -7.56
C SER A 100 6.06 -5.78 -7.35
N PRO A 101 6.12 -6.95 -6.67
CA PRO A 101 7.27 -7.82 -6.82
C PRO A 101 7.41 -8.25 -8.29
N VAL A 102 8.55 -8.87 -8.63
CA VAL A 102 8.70 -9.52 -9.94
C VAL A 102 7.72 -10.69 -10.01
N LEU A 103 6.88 -10.69 -11.04
CA LEU A 103 5.85 -11.67 -11.29
C LEU A 103 6.34 -12.65 -12.36
N SER A 104 6.21 -13.95 -12.10
CA SER A 104 6.46 -14.99 -13.09
C SER A 104 5.22 -15.17 -13.97
N VAL A 105 5.41 -15.09 -15.29
CA VAL A 105 4.34 -15.19 -16.30
C VAL A 105 4.79 -16.08 -17.46
N VAL A 106 3.85 -16.49 -18.30
CA VAL A 106 4.15 -17.23 -19.53
C VAL A 106 4.30 -16.24 -20.70
N PRO A 107 5.47 -16.18 -21.37
CA PRO A 107 5.64 -15.31 -22.53
C PRO A 107 4.63 -15.64 -23.65
N ASN A 108 4.13 -14.61 -24.31
CA ASN A 108 3.18 -14.67 -25.42
C ASN A 108 1.81 -15.29 -25.07
N THR A 109 1.51 -15.49 -23.77
CA THR A 109 0.16 -15.81 -23.30
C THR A 109 -0.55 -14.51 -22.92
N PRO A 110 -1.78 -14.25 -23.40
CA PRO A 110 -2.55 -13.08 -23.00
C PRO A 110 -2.99 -13.18 -21.53
N TYR A 111 -2.92 -12.05 -20.81
CA TYR A 111 -3.40 -11.88 -19.44
C TYR A 111 -4.34 -10.68 -19.36
N LYS A 112 -5.19 -10.65 -18.33
CA LYS A 112 -5.95 -9.47 -17.93
C LYS A 112 -5.35 -8.89 -16.66
N LEU A 113 -4.91 -7.64 -16.72
CA LEU A 113 -4.70 -6.81 -15.53
C LEU A 113 -6.04 -6.21 -15.14
N GLN A 114 -6.46 -6.41 -13.90
CA GLN A 114 -7.67 -5.81 -13.33
C GLN A 114 -7.37 -5.22 -11.96
N PHE A 115 -7.96 -4.07 -11.66
CA PHE A 115 -7.85 -3.40 -10.37
C PHE A 115 -9.03 -2.46 -10.15
N TRP A 116 -9.29 -2.13 -8.89
CA TRP A 116 -10.30 -1.15 -8.52
C TRP A 116 -9.64 0.17 -8.16
N ALA A 117 -10.28 1.28 -8.55
CA ALA A 117 -9.80 2.62 -8.22
C ALA A 117 -10.93 3.49 -7.66
N ASN A 118 -10.58 4.40 -6.75
CA ASN A 118 -11.47 5.41 -6.21
C ASN A 118 -10.77 6.76 -6.22
N PHE A 119 -11.42 7.76 -6.79
CA PHE A 119 -11.00 9.15 -6.77
C PHE A 119 -12.01 9.95 -5.97
N ASN A 120 -11.56 10.72 -4.98
CA ASN A 120 -12.46 11.52 -4.14
C ASN A 120 -12.88 12.86 -4.77
N ASP A 121 -12.17 13.33 -5.80
CA ASP A 121 -12.48 14.55 -6.55
C ASP A 121 -12.19 14.36 -8.05
N ILE A 122 -12.93 15.10 -8.89
CA ILE A 122 -12.81 15.03 -10.35
C ILE A 122 -11.49 15.59 -10.89
N HIS A 123 -10.79 16.42 -10.10
CA HIS A 123 -9.52 17.05 -10.47
C HIS A 123 -8.30 16.37 -9.85
N CYS A 124 -8.43 15.11 -9.39
CA CYS A 124 -7.35 14.40 -8.72
C CYS A 124 -6.20 13.94 -9.58
N GLY A 125 -6.17 14.37 -10.85
CA GLY A 125 -5.16 13.95 -11.79
C GLY A 125 -5.41 12.50 -12.19
N PHE A 126 -4.35 11.70 -12.26
CA PHE A 126 -4.43 10.38 -12.89
C PHE A 126 -3.51 9.33 -12.25
N ILE A 127 -3.88 8.07 -12.47
CA ILE A 127 -3.09 6.88 -12.22
C ILE A 127 -2.47 6.44 -13.54
N GLY A 128 -1.14 6.41 -13.64
CA GLY A 128 -0.41 5.77 -14.72
C GLY A 128 -0.12 4.31 -14.39
N VAL A 129 -0.47 3.39 -15.28
CA VAL A 129 -0.19 1.96 -15.12
C VAL A 129 0.88 1.53 -16.12
N MET A 130 1.90 0.85 -15.63
CA MET A 130 3.04 0.39 -16.43
C MET A 130 3.33 -1.08 -16.20
N VAL A 131 3.82 -1.75 -17.26
CA VAL A 131 4.44 -3.07 -17.18
C VAL A 131 5.88 -2.96 -17.66
N ASN A 132 6.84 -3.44 -16.87
CA ASN A 132 8.28 -3.32 -17.18
C ASN A 132 8.72 -1.89 -17.55
N ASN A 133 8.20 -0.89 -16.83
CA ASN A 133 8.40 0.55 -17.09
C ASN A 133 7.87 1.06 -18.44
N SER A 134 7.12 0.26 -19.19
CA SER A 134 6.37 0.73 -20.36
C SER A 134 4.94 1.10 -19.93
N PRO A 135 4.44 2.31 -20.22
CA PRO A 135 3.05 2.67 -19.94
C PRO A 135 2.10 1.82 -20.78
N ILE A 136 1.02 1.35 -20.15
CA ILE A 136 -0.03 0.56 -20.80
C ILE A 136 -1.42 1.17 -20.61
N MET A 137 -1.64 1.97 -19.57
CA MET A 137 -2.92 2.63 -19.29
C MET A 137 -2.68 3.91 -18.50
N THR A 138 -3.55 4.90 -18.73
CA THR A 138 -3.76 6.04 -17.85
C THR A 138 -5.22 6.04 -17.44
N LEU A 139 -5.49 6.32 -16.16
CA LEU A 139 -6.83 6.39 -15.60
C LEU A 139 -6.98 7.70 -14.85
N ASP A 140 -8.04 8.46 -15.15
CA ASP A 140 -8.43 9.62 -14.36
C ASP A 140 -9.86 9.49 -13.81
N ALA A 141 -10.23 10.46 -12.98
CA ALA A 141 -11.53 10.47 -12.31
C ALA A 141 -12.73 10.63 -13.25
N THR A 142 -12.51 11.07 -14.49
CA THR A 142 -13.57 11.32 -15.50
C THR A 142 -13.81 10.14 -16.44
N ASP A 143 -12.90 9.16 -16.49
CA ASP A 143 -13.02 7.98 -17.36
C ASP A 143 -14.28 7.14 -17.07
N HIS A 144 -14.81 7.19 -15.84
CA HIS A 144 -16.07 6.54 -15.44
C HIS A 144 -17.24 7.53 -15.26
N GLY A 145 -17.04 8.78 -15.67
CA GLY A 145 -18.00 9.88 -15.55
C GLY A 145 -18.06 10.50 -14.15
N SER A 146 -18.48 11.77 -14.05
CA SER A 146 -18.47 12.52 -12.78
C SER A 146 -19.36 11.93 -11.67
N ALA A 147 -20.27 11.00 -12.00
CA ALA A 147 -21.08 10.30 -11.02
C ALA A 147 -20.31 9.23 -10.25
N SER A 148 -19.13 8.82 -10.72
CA SER A 148 -18.29 7.81 -10.06
C SER A 148 -17.33 8.38 -9.01
N ILE A 149 -17.31 9.71 -8.82
CA ILE A 149 -16.47 10.36 -7.81
C ILE A 149 -16.88 9.86 -6.42
N GLY A 150 -15.88 9.44 -5.63
CA GLY A 150 -16.06 8.83 -4.32
C GLY A 150 -16.55 7.38 -4.35
N THR A 151 -16.74 6.78 -5.53
CA THR A 151 -17.10 5.36 -5.67
C THR A 151 -15.99 4.53 -6.31
N TRP A 152 -15.96 3.25 -5.96
CA TRP A 152 -15.03 2.29 -6.56
C TRP A 152 -15.43 1.98 -8.00
N THR A 153 -14.44 1.99 -8.89
CA THR A 153 -14.59 1.69 -10.32
C THR A 153 -13.69 0.52 -10.70
N ASP A 154 -14.22 -0.41 -11.50
CA ASP A 154 -13.47 -1.54 -12.02
C ASP A 154 -12.69 -1.13 -13.27
N ASN A 155 -11.41 -1.44 -13.31
CA ASN A 155 -10.50 -1.06 -14.39
C ASN A 155 -9.77 -2.29 -14.88
N SER A 156 -9.72 -2.48 -16.19
CA SER A 156 -8.98 -3.63 -16.74
C SER A 156 -8.37 -3.36 -18.10
N ILE A 157 -7.29 -4.07 -18.39
CA ILE A 157 -6.58 -4.05 -19.66
C ILE A 157 -6.00 -5.42 -19.97
N ASN A 158 -6.12 -5.83 -21.23
CA ASN A 158 -5.46 -7.03 -21.71
C ASN A 158 -3.99 -6.71 -22.04
N TYR A 159 -3.08 -7.57 -21.58
CA TYR A 159 -1.66 -7.44 -21.84
C TYR A 159 -1.05 -8.81 -22.15
N THR A 160 -0.17 -8.86 -23.14
CA THR A 160 0.54 -10.08 -23.54
C THR A 160 2.03 -9.89 -23.23
N PRO A 161 2.57 -10.50 -22.15
CA PRO A 161 3.98 -10.40 -21.81
C PRO A 161 4.87 -10.97 -22.92
N THR A 162 5.96 -10.28 -23.24
CA THR A 162 6.98 -10.78 -24.17
C THR A 162 8.13 -11.51 -23.46
N THR A 163 8.17 -11.43 -22.13
CA THR A 163 9.17 -12.03 -21.24
C THR A 163 8.46 -12.92 -20.20
N ASP A 164 9.22 -13.76 -19.51
CA ASP A 164 8.74 -14.68 -18.46
C ASP A 164 8.65 -14.01 -17.09
N GLN A 165 9.16 -12.78 -16.98
CA GLN A 165 9.12 -11.95 -15.79
C GLN A 165 8.60 -10.57 -16.13
N ILE A 166 7.71 -10.05 -15.30
CA ILE A 166 7.23 -8.68 -15.38
C ILE A 166 7.20 -8.00 -14.01
N THR A 167 7.18 -6.67 -13.99
CA THR A 167 6.70 -5.88 -12.86
C THR A 167 5.53 -5.03 -13.30
N ILE A 168 4.57 -4.82 -12.40
CA ILE A 168 3.46 -3.89 -12.57
C ILE A 168 3.73 -2.69 -11.66
N LYS A 169 3.59 -1.49 -12.21
CA LYS A 169 3.78 -0.24 -11.47
C LYS A 169 2.58 0.66 -11.68
N PHE A 170 2.07 1.20 -10.58
CA PHE A 170 1.09 2.27 -10.56
C PHE A 170 1.81 3.55 -10.14
N GLU A 171 1.68 4.60 -10.93
CA GLU A 171 2.18 5.95 -10.65
C GLU A 171 0.99 6.87 -10.38
N TYR A 172 1.08 7.68 -9.34
CA TYR A 172 0.04 8.62 -8.94
C TYR A 172 0.52 10.03 -9.27
N LEU A 173 -0.21 10.69 -10.16
CA LEU A 173 0.06 12.04 -10.64
C LEU A 173 -1.11 12.91 -10.21
N LEU A 174 -1.09 13.30 -8.94
CA LEU A 174 -2.12 14.06 -8.26
C LEU A 174 -2.05 15.54 -8.62
N GLY A 175 -3.22 16.11 -8.90
CA GLY A 175 -3.40 17.53 -9.16
C GLY A 175 -3.21 18.40 -7.90
N PRO A 176 -3.30 19.74 -8.02
CA PRO A 176 -3.10 20.67 -6.91
C PRO A 176 -4.25 20.66 -5.86
N ALA A 177 -5.35 19.94 -6.12
CA ALA A 177 -6.43 19.76 -5.18
C ALA A 177 -6.01 18.79 -4.06
N LEU A 178 -6.64 18.90 -2.88
CA LEU A 178 -6.49 17.91 -1.82
C LEU A 178 -7.16 16.61 -2.26
N CYS A 179 -6.35 15.72 -2.80
CA CYS A 179 -6.78 14.52 -3.48
C CYS A 179 -6.35 13.28 -2.74
N HIS A 180 -7.26 12.31 -2.77
CA HIS A 180 -7.17 11.00 -2.17
C HIS A 180 -7.50 10.00 -3.27
N VAL A 181 -6.49 9.27 -3.72
CA VAL A 181 -6.64 8.28 -4.79
C VAL A 181 -6.29 6.92 -4.22
N LYS A 182 -7.20 5.97 -4.40
CA LYS A 182 -7.07 4.63 -3.85
C LYS A 182 -7.02 3.59 -4.96
N THR A 183 -6.25 2.54 -4.74
CA THR A 183 -6.27 1.32 -5.57
C THR A 183 -6.41 0.08 -4.71
N ASP A 184 -7.12 -0.91 -5.22
CA ASP A 184 -7.35 -2.17 -4.53
C ASP A 184 -7.59 -3.34 -5.49
N THR A 185 -7.53 -4.57 -4.98
CA THR A 185 -7.86 -5.83 -5.67
C THR A 185 -7.14 -5.96 -7.02
N ILE A 186 -5.83 -5.73 -7.02
CA ILE A 186 -4.99 -5.85 -8.21
C ILE A 186 -4.79 -7.33 -8.54
N THR A 187 -5.15 -7.72 -9.75
CA THR A 187 -5.01 -9.08 -10.26
C THR A 187 -4.38 -9.08 -11.64
N PHE A 188 -3.62 -10.13 -11.94
CA PHE A 188 -3.07 -10.38 -13.26
C PHE A 188 -3.23 -11.86 -13.59
N THR A 189 -4.18 -12.18 -14.46
CA THR A 189 -4.66 -13.56 -14.66
C THR A 189 -4.64 -13.92 -16.15
N PRO A 190 -4.24 -15.15 -16.53
CA PRO A 190 -4.34 -15.61 -17.92
C PRO A 190 -5.77 -15.50 -18.47
N LEU A 191 -5.91 -15.13 -19.75
CA LEU A 191 -7.18 -15.06 -20.48
C LEU A 191 -7.59 -16.41 -21.08
#